data_AF-A0A2V7P8Z2-F1
#
_entry.id   AF-A0A2V7P8Z2-F1
#
_cell.length_a   1.000
_cell.length_b   1.000
_cell.length_c   1.000
_cell.angle_alpha   90.00
_cell.angle_beta   90.00
_cell.angle_gamma   90.00
#
_symmetry.space_group_name_H-M   'P 1'
#
loop_
_entity.id
_entity.type
_entity.pdbx_description
1 polymer ?
#
loop_
_entity_poly.entity_id
_entity_poly.type
_entity_poly.pdbx_seq_one_letter_code
_entity_poly.pdbx_strand_id
1 'polypeptide(L)'
;MRVRRHLPPLDQWRLPVGIERDAAKRWTLYVASAVLAGYLTAYLIVFPAPLLHGHDVVPRVVGLTVTEASGEIQKAGLQVQDGGAEPDPTTPQGTVIWQDPPAGVSAPAGLRVTLVSSDGPPKIPVPDVSGLEGGLSQRLLAAAGLAAAAVESVQAASPPGITMLTRPPAGSLLAPGAAVTVVVSRGAPTIPVPDVLGMSQADARTRVELEGLQLGTVTRRRTAGANPGTVVAQKPAAGCRSEPAMTNGIRIAPSILSADLTRLAQQVEQVVAGGADWLHVDVMDGRFVPNLTFGANMVEALRKLSDKPLDVHLMVVEPERYIDRFADAGASVFTFHPEVSPHAQRHLVHCKSRGMMAGLALNPSTPLSMVEEVVADLDLLLIMTVNPGFGGQSYIPASNDKIRRARELLNARGSRAFLEV
;
A
#
# COMPACT_ATOMS: atom_id res chain seq x y z
N MET A 1 51.48 114.64 -3.35
CA MET A 1 50.62 113.60 -2.73
C MET A 1 51.31 113.09 -1.46
N ARG A 2 50.68 113.26 -0.30
CA ARG A 2 51.18 112.81 1.01
C ARG A 2 50.93 111.31 1.19
N VAL A 3 51.94 110.55 1.62
CA VAL A 3 51.80 109.42 2.57
C VAL A 3 53.09 109.36 3.39
N ARG A 4 53.00 109.61 4.71
CA ARG A 4 54.08 109.35 5.68
C ARG A 4 54.00 107.88 6.10
N ARG A 5 55.10 107.13 6.04
CA ARG A 5 55.26 105.83 6.71
C ARG A 5 56.16 106.04 7.93
N HIS A 6 55.64 105.78 9.12
CA HIS A 6 56.43 105.64 10.36
C HIS A 6 56.34 104.18 10.81
N LEU A 7 57.36 103.39 10.45
CA LEU A 7 57.69 102.14 11.14
C LEU A 7 59.22 102.05 11.18
N PRO A 8 59.84 101.91 12.37
CA PRO A 8 61.30 101.80 12.50
C PRO A 8 61.82 100.40 12.07
N PRO A 9 63.12 100.28 11.78
CA PRO A 9 63.75 99.07 11.22
C PRO A 9 63.72 97.84 12.15
N LEU A 10 63.85 96.67 11.52
CA LEU A 10 63.71 95.33 12.08
C LEU A 10 64.84 94.87 13.02
N ASP A 11 65.79 95.74 13.37
CA ASP A 11 66.96 95.42 14.20
C ASP A 11 66.70 95.48 15.72
N GLN A 12 65.47 95.83 16.13
CA GLN A 12 65.09 96.02 17.54
C GLN A 12 64.13 94.95 18.09
N TRP A 13 63.85 93.88 17.36
CA TRP A 13 63.02 92.78 17.88
C TRP A 13 63.87 91.75 18.65
N ARG A 14 63.87 91.83 19.98
CA ARG A 14 64.37 90.77 20.86
C ARG A 14 63.19 89.92 21.36
N LEU A 15 63.18 88.63 21.01
CA LEU A 15 62.35 87.62 21.68
C LEU A 15 63.01 87.25 23.03
N PRO A 16 62.28 87.28 24.16
CA PRO A 16 62.78 86.70 25.40
C PRO A 16 62.55 85.19 25.38
N VAL A 17 63.15 84.50 26.34
CA VAL A 17 63.00 83.08 26.68
C VAL A 17 63.97 82.12 25.96
N GLY A 18 65.09 81.86 26.65
CA GLY A 18 65.97 80.74 26.35
C GLY A 18 65.33 79.42 26.76
N ILE A 19 65.21 78.50 25.81
CA ILE A 19 64.87 77.10 26.07
C ILE A 19 66.20 76.36 26.22
N GLU A 20 66.49 75.87 27.43
CA GLU A 20 67.64 74.99 27.67
C GLU A 20 67.56 73.75 26.77
N ARG A 21 68.68 73.46 26.08
CA ARG A 21 68.80 72.42 25.05
C ARG A 21 68.39 71.01 25.51
N ASP A 22 68.36 70.74 26.82
CA ASP A 22 67.99 69.43 27.37
C ASP A 22 66.48 69.23 27.56
N ALA A 23 65.70 70.30 27.75
CA ALA A 23 64.24 70.22 27.81
C ALA A 23 63.64 69.90 26.43
N ALA A 24 64.21 70.46 25.36
CA ALA A 24 63.77 70.22 23.99
C ALA A 24 63.95 68.75 23.57
N LYS A 25 65.08 68.12 23.95
CA LYS A 25 65.36 66.70 23.63
C LYS A 25 64.39 65.73 24.32
N ARG A 26 64.02 66.00 25.58
CA ARG A 26 63.05 65.17 26.32
C ARG A 26 61.66 65.28 25.72
N TRP A 27 61.24 66.50 25.35
CA TRP A 27 59.96 66.73 24.67
C TRP A 27 59.89 66.05 23.30
N THR A 28 60.95 66.11 22.49
CA THR A 28 60.99 65.38 21.22
C THR A 28 60.89 63.87 21.41
N LEU A 29 61.50 63.32 22.47
CA LEU A 29 61.41 61.89 22.77
C LEU A 29 59.98 61.49 23.17
N TYR A 30 59.33 62.28 24.03
CA TYR A 30 57.94 62.00 24.44
C TYR A 30 56.95 62.10 23.29
N VAL A 31 57.09 63.12 22.43
CA VAL A 31 56.24 63.27 21.24
C VAL A 31 56.48 62.13 20.25
N ALA A 32 57.73 61.75 19.98
CA ALA A 32 58.03 60.62 19.10
C ALA A 32 57.48 59.29 19.67
N SER A 33 57.57 59.09 20.98
CA SER A 33 57.03 57.91 21.67
C SER A 33 55.50 57.86 21.57
N ALA A 34 54.83 58.99 21.78
CA ALA A 34 53.38 59.10 21.70
C ALA A 34 52.87 58.88 20.26
N VAL A 35 53.58 59.41 19.26
CA VAL A 35 53.27 59.18 17.85
C VAL A 35 53.50 57.72 17.47
N LEU A 36 54.58 57.09 17.92
CA LEU A 36 54.85 55.67 17.66
C LEU A 36 53.82 54.76 18.34
N ALA A 37 53.46 55.04 19.59
CA ALA A 37 52.42 54.30 20.31
C ALA A 37 51.05 54.48 19.66
N GLY A 38 50.69 55.71 19.28
CA GLY A 38 49.46 56.01 18.55
C GLY A 38 49.42 55.32 17.18
N TYR A 39 50.54 55.32 16.46
CA TYR A 39 50.68 54.62 15.18
C TYR A 39 50.56 53.10 15.34
N LEU A 40 51.22 52.49 16.33
CA LEU A 40 51.09 51.05 16.61
C LEU A 40 49.66 50.68 17.02
N THR A 41 49.01 51.52 17.80
CA THR A 41 47.61 51.30 18.25
C THR A 41 46.65 51.42 17.07
N ALA A 42 46.79 52.45 16.24
CA ALA A 42 46.00 52.62 15.01
C ALA A 42 46.29 51.50 14.00
N TYR A 43 47.56 51.07 13.87
CA TYR A 43 47.94 49.95 13.04
C TYR A 43 47.30 48.64 13.52
N LEU A 44 47.24 48.37 14.82
CA LEU A 44 46.55 47.20 15.38
C LEU A 44 45.01 47.26 15.25
N ILE A 45 44.43 48.45 15.15
CA ILE A 45 42.98 48.63 14.93
C ILE A 45 42.61 48.49 13.44
N VAL A 46 43.43 49.03 12.55
CA VAL A 46 43.20 49.03 11.09
C VAL A 46 43.68 47.72 10.44
N PHE A 47 44.79 47.19 10.93
CA PHE A 47 45.38 45.91 10.57
C PHE A 47 45.52 45.07 11.85
N PRO A 48 44.40 44.55 12.41
CA PRO A 48 44.50 43.57 13.47
C PRO A 48 45.42 42.48 12.96
N ALA A 49 46.59 42.32 13.62
CA ALA A 49 47.46 41.20 13.35
C ALA A 49 46.57 39.95 13.33
N PRO A 50 46.74 39.01 12.39
CA PRO A 50 45.98 37.78 12.43
C PRO A 50 46.42 37.09 13.72
N LEU A 51 45.66 37.31 14.79
CA LEU A 51 45.71 36.54 16.00
C LEU A 51 45.59 35.11 15.50
N LEU A 52 46.66 34.35 15.75
CA LEU A 52 46.82 32.93 15.43
C LEU A 52 45.44 32.29 15.30
N HIS A 53 44.96 32.06 14.07
CA HIS A 53 43.82 31.18 13.91
C HIS A 53 44.34 29.85 14.42
N GLY A 54 43.87 29.44 15.60
CA GLY A 54 44.11 28.09 16.08
C GLY A 54 43.65 27.18 14.96
N HIS A 55 44.61 26.52 14.32
CA HIS A 55 44.24 25.49 13.39
C HIS A 55 43.77 24.31 14.23
N ASP A 56 42.46 24.17 14.36
CA ASP A 56 41.89 23.01 15.00
C ASP A 56 42.11 21.80 14.10
N VAL A 57 42.48 20.69 14.73
CA VAL A 57 42.78 19.44 14.05
C VAL A 57 41.46 18.73 13.80
N VAL A 58 41.23 18.29 12.57
CA VAL A 58 40.02 17.52 12.23
C VAL A 58 39.98 16.25 13.08
N PRO A 59 38.94 16.06 13.92
CA PRO A 59 38.84 14.90 14.80
C PRO A 59 38.57 13.62 13.99
N ARG A 60 38.97 12.49 14.55
CA ARG A 60 38.60 11.17 14.01
C ARG A 60 37.19 10.84 14.41
N VAL A 61 36.30 10.76 13.43
CA VAL A 61 34.87 10.46 13.64
C VAL A 61 34.38 9.20 12.93
N VAL A 62 35.22 8.59 12.08
CA VAL A 62 34.93 7.27 11.49
C VAL A 62 34.73 6.23 12.60
N GLY A 63 33.60 5.52 12.55
CA GLY A 63 33.17 4.54 13.56
C GLY A 63 32.25 5.09 14.64
N LEU A 64 32.00 6.41 14.69
CA LEU A 64 31.00 7.02 15.58
C LEU A 64 29.63 7.09 14.90
N THR A 65 28.57 7.24 15.69
CA THR A 65 27.25 7.59 15.13
C THR A 65 27.27 8.99 14.52
N VAL A 66 26.43 9.27 13.52
CA VAL A 66 26.37 10.62 12.90
C VAL A 66 26.15 11.73 13.95
N THR A 67 25.36 11.45 14.99
CA THR A 67 25.09 12.40 16.09
C THR A 67 26.34 12.67 16.93
N GLU A 68 27.08 11.63 17.32
CA GLU A 68 28.32 11.77 18.08
C GLU A 68 29.42 12.44 17.25
N ALA A 69 29.58 12.01 15.99
CA ALA A 69 30.51 12.59 15.04
C ALA A 69 30.25 14.09 14.85
N SER A 70 28.98 14.48 14.71
CA SER A 70 28.59 15.88 14.58
C SER A 70 28.95 16.69 15.82
N GLY A 71 28.74 16.11 17.01
CA GLY A 71 29.13 16.73 18.27
C GLY A 71 30.64 16.96 18.39
N GLU A 72 31.46 15.98 18.01
CA GLU A 72 32.93 16.09 18.05
C GLU A 72 33.47 17.12 17.04
N ILE A 73 32.90 17.19 15.83
CA ILE A 73 33.27 18.17 14.81
C ILE A 73 32.90 19.59 15.23
N GLN A 74 31.71 19.78 15.82
CA GLN A 74 31.27 21.08 16.31
C GLN A 74 32.12 21.56 17.49
N LYS A 75 32.53 20.65 18.41
CA LYS A 75 33.46 20.97 19.49
C LYS A 75 34.82 21.44 18.97
N ALA A 76 35.27 20.91 17.84
CA ALA A 76 36.51 21.33 17.17
C ALA A 76 36.35 22.62 16.34
N GLY A 77 35.23 23.36 16.45
CA GLY A 77 35.03 24.61 15.73
C GLY A 77 34.81 24.43 14.21
N LEU A 78 34.51 23.22 13.76
CA LEU A 78 34.28 22.85 12.37
C LEU A 78 32.77 22.68 12.08
N GLN A 79 32.40 22.71 10.81
CA GLN A 79 31.01 22.51 10.37
C GLN A 79 30.83 21.11 9.79
N VAL A 80 29.64 20.53 9.97
CA VAL A 80 29.31 19.22 9.42
C VAL A 80 28.58 19.40 8.10
N GLN A 81 28.99 18.64 7.09
CA GLN A 81 28.29 18.51 5.82
C GLN A 81 27.82 17.06 5.65
N ASP A 82 26.55 16.89 5.33
CA ASP A 82 25.98 15.58 5.03
C ASP A 82 26.39 15.15 3.61
N GLY A 83 27.18 14.10 3.52
CA GLY A 83 27.61 13.45 2.28
C GLY A 83 26.67 12.33 1.82
N GLY A 84 25.62 12.03 2.59
CA GLY A 84 24.69 10.95 2.33
C GLY A 84 25.04 9.63 3.03
N ALA A 85 24.36 8.56 2.62
CA ALA A 85 24.53 7.22 3.14
C ALA A 85 24.87 6.22 2.02
N GLU A 86 25.83 5.34 2.29
CA GLU A 86 26.25 4.28 1.36
C GLU A 86 26.09 2.89 2.00
N PRO A 87 25.76 1.84 1.24
CA PRO A 87 25.66 0.48 1.76
C PRO A 87 27.02 -0.04 2.28
N ASP A 88 27.06 -0.56 3.51
CA ASP A 88 28.25 -1.19 4.08
C ASP A 88 27.91 -2.57 4.66
N PRO A 89 28.63 -3.64 4.27
CA PRO A 89 28.30 -5.01 4.68
C PRO A 89 28.58 -5.30 6.15
N THR A 90 29.40 -4.48 6.83
CA THR A 90 29.93 -4.76 8.17
C THR A 90 29.52 -3.73 9.21
N THR A 91 29.15 -2.54 8.78
CA THR A 91 28.96 -1.38 9.64
C THR A 91 27.46 -1.14 9.87
N PRO A 92 27.01 -1.01 11.13
CA PRO A 92 25.61 -0.70 11.43
C PRO A 92 25.13 0.59 10.78
N GLN A 93 23.84 0.62 10.39
CA GLN A 93 23.20 1.79 9.81
C GLN A 93 23.37 3.02 10.72
N GLY A 94 23.72 4.17 10.13
CA GLY A 94 23.90 5.43 10.85
C GLY A 94 25.27 5.64 11.50
N THR A 95 26.24 4.76 11.22
CA THR A 95 27.64 4.93 11.64
C THR A 95 28.45 5.60 10.53
N VAL A 96 29.32 6.54 10.86
CA VAL A 96 30.20 7.21 9.88
C VAL A 96 31.26 6.23 9.38
N ILE A 97 31.28 5.97 8.07
CA ILE A 97 32.25 5.08 7.41
C ILE A 97 33.37 5.86 6.72
N TRP A 98 33.10 7.12 6.37
CA TRP A 98 34.07 7.97 5.68
C TRP A 98 33.89 9.43 6.08
N GLN A 99 35.01 10.16 6.12
CA GLN A 99 35.05 11.59 6.39
C GLN A 99 36.05 12.29 5.46
N ASP A 100 35.75 13.53 5.08
CA ASP A 100 36.66 14.42 4.36
C ASP A 100 36.54 15.85 4.87
N PRO A 101 37.63 16.52 5.29
CA PRO A 101 39.02 16.05 5.30
C PRO A 101 39.29 14.88 6.26
N PRO A 102 40.35 14.09 6.02
CA PRO A 102 40.72 12.99 6.90
C PRO A 102 41.16 13.50 8.28
N ALA A 103 41.02 12.63 9.28
CA ALA A 103 41.39 12.94 10.65
C ALA A 103 42.87 13.34 10.78
N GLY A 104 43.18 14.29 11.65
CA GLY A 104 44.55 14.78 11.87
C GLY A 104 44.99 15.93 10.96
N VAL A 105 44.18 16.31 9.98
CA VAL A 105 44.45 17.47 9.12
C VAL A 105 44.20 18.77 9.88
N SER A 106 45.14 19.70 9.75
CA SER A 106 45.03 21.06 10.27
C SER A 106 44.06 21.85 9.40
N ALA A 107 42.92 22.27 9.96
CA ALA A 107 41.89 22.98 9.23
C ALA A 107 41.65 24.39 9.81
N PRO A 108 41.29 25.38 8.98
CA PRO A 108 40.83 26.66 9.47
C PRO A 108 39.46 26.51 10.16
N ALA A 109 39.19 27.35 11.15
CA ALA A 109 37.91 27.39 11.84
C ALA A 109 36.74 27.57 10.84
N GLY A 110 35.66 26.81 11.04
CA GLY A 110 34.48 26.84 10.18
C GLY A 110 34.58 26.03 8.88
N LEU A 111 35.66 25.29 8.64
CA LEU A 111 35.75 24.36 7.51
C LEU A 111 34.67 23.27 7.61
N ARG A 112 34.10 22.88 6.46
CA ARG A 112 33.07 21.85 6.36
C ARG A 112 33.71 20.47 6.23
N VAL A 113 33.39 19.58 7.16
CA VAL A 113 33.75 18.17 7.15
C VAL A 113 32.56 17.39 6.61
N THR A 114 32.75 16.77 5.44
CA THR A 114 31.76 15.90 4.81
C THR A 114 31.80 14.54 5.47
N LEU A 115 30.64 14.03 5.90
CA LEU A 115 30.49 12.71 6.49
C LEU A 115 29.64 11.83 5.58
N VAL A 116 30.09 10.61 5.34
CA VAL A 116 29.29 9.56 4.71
C VAL A 116 29.02 8.49 5.74
N SER A 117 27.74 8.15 5.90
CA SER A 117 27.27 7.15 6.87
C SER A 117 26.91 5.81 6.22
N SER A 118 26.92 4.73 6.99
CA SER A 118 26.47 3.42 6.53
C SER A 118 24.94 3.40 6.43
N ASP A 119 24.39 2.90 5.32
CA ASP A 119 22.96 2.53 5.20
C ASP A 119 22.69 1.07 5.67
N GLY A 120 23.72 0.41 6.21
CA GLY A 120 23.73 -0.99 6.60
C GLY A 120 24.00 -1.95 5.43
N PRO A 121 23.90 -3.27 5.67
CA PRO A 121 24.15 -4.28 4.65
C PRO A 121 23.21 -4.13 3.45
N PRO A 122 23.67 -4.42 2.22
CA PRO A 122 22.84 -4.31 1.02
C PRO A 122 21.61 -5.21 1.16
N LYS A 123 20.43 -4.61 1.01
CA LYS A 123 19.15 -5.33 1.09
C LYS A 123 18.93 -6.15 -0.18
N ILE A 124 18.43 -7.36 0.01
CA ILE A 124 18.15 -8.34 -1.03
C ILE A 124 16.66 -8.29 -1.35
N PRO A 125 16.25 -8.06 -2.61
CA PRO A 125 14.85 -8.16 -3.00
C PRO A 125 14.40 -9.63 -2.97
N VAL A 126 13.21 -9.90 -2.43
CA VAL A 126 12.60 -11.22 -2.50
C VAL A 126 12.32 -11.56 -3.97
N PRO A 127 12.91 -12.62 -4.54
CA PRO A 127 12.66 -13.02 -5.92
C PRO A 127 11.23 -13.55 -6.09
N ASP A 128 10.65 -13.33 -7.27
CA ASP A 128 9.36 -13.93 -7.62
C ASP A 128 9.55 -15.42 -7.96
N VAL A 129 8.93 -16.28 -7.16
CA VAL A 129 8.95 -17.74 -7.29
C VAL A 129 7.54 -18.31 -7.50
N SER A 130 6.59 -17.46 -7.86
CA SER A 130 5.20 -17.85 -8.11
C SER A 130 5.13 -18.79 -9.33
N GLY A 131 4.32 -19.86 -9.23
CA GLY A 131 4.18 -20.85 -10.29
C GLY A 131 5.28 -21.93 -10.32
N LEU A 132 6.33 -21.80 -9.51
CA LEU A 132 7.38 -22.82 -9.38
C LEU A 132 7.00 -23.89 -8.37
N GLU A 133 7.64 -25.06 -8.45
CA GLU A 133 7.49 -26.10 -7.44
C GLU A 133 8.10 -25.67 -6.10
N GLY A 134 7.45 -25.96 -4.98
CA GLY A 134 7.87 -25.50 -3.64
C GLY A 134 9.34 -25.77 -3.32
N GLY A 135 9.86 -26.95 -3.67
CA GLY A 135 11.28 -27.28 -3.45
C GLY A 135 12.23 -26.48 -4.33
N LEU A 136 11.83 -26.09 -5.54
CA LEU A 136 12.61 -25.19 -6.41
C LEU A 136 12.59 -23.76 -5.88
N SER A 137 11.42 -23.29 -5.43
CA SER A 137 11.24 -21.96 -4.83
C SER A 137 12.15 -21.74 -3.62
N GLN A 138 12.26 -22.74 -2.73
CA GLN A 138 13.16 -22.67 -1.58
C GLN A 138 14.64 -22.57 -1.99
N ARG A 139 15.07 -23.32 -3.01
CA ARG A 139 16.45 -23.26 -3.50
C ARG A 139 16.78 -21.92 -4.14
N LEU A 140 15.83 -21.32 -4.86
CA LEU A 140 16.01 -19.99 -5.45
C LEU A 140 16.10 -18.90 -4.39
N LEU A 141 15.27 -18.97 -3.33
CA LEU A 141 15.37 -18.06 -2.20
C LEU A 141 16.73 -18.20 -1.49
N ALA A 142 17.19 -19.43 -1.27
CA ALA A 142 18.52 -19.69 -0.69
C ALA A 142 19.66 -19.15 -1.57
N ALA A 143 19.58 -19.35 -2.89
CA ALA A 143 20.55 -18.83 -3.84
C ALA A 143 20.57 -17.29 -3.90
N ALA A 144 19.43 -16.65 -3.64
CA ALA A 144 19.34 -15.19 -3.50
C ALA A 144 19.91 -14.66 -2.18
N GLY A 145 20.31 -15.53 -1.23
CA GLY A 145 20.83 -15.13 0.08
C GLY A 145 19.75 -14.93 1.15
N LEU A 146 18.55 -15.47 0.95
CA LEU A 146 17.43 -15.45 1.91
C LEU A 146 17.23 -16.83 2.54
N ALA A 147 16.74 -16.89 3.78
CA ALA A 147 16.46 -18.15 4.47
C ALA A 147 15.03 -18.62 4.17
N ALA A 148 14.86 -19.81 3.57
CA ALA A 148 13.54 -20.40 3.40
C ALA A 148 13.04 -21.00 4.71
N ALA A 149 12.17 -20.29 5.44
CA ALA A 149 11.85 -20.60 6.83
C ALA A 149 10.80 -21.70 7.01
N ALA A 150 9.74 -21.71 6.18
CA ALA A 150 8.68 -22.70 6.21
C ALA A 150 7.97 -22.82 4.87
N VAL A 151 7.41 -24.01 4.59
CA VAL A 151 6.44 -24.22 3.52
C VAL A 151 5.06 -24.30 4.15
N GLU A 152 4.27 -23.24 3.99
CA GLU A 152 2.86 -23.26 4.35
C GLU A 152 2.05 -23.79 3.18
N SER A 153 1.00 -24.54 3.46
CA SER A 153 0.17 -25.15 2.42
C SER A 153 -1.28 -24.67 2.53
N VAL A 154 -1.84 -24.13 1.45
CA VAL A 154 -3.22 -23.63 1.39
C VAL A 154 -4.02 -24.39 0.34
N GLN A 155 -5.34 -24.46 0.50
CA GLN A 155 -6.20 -25.01 -0.54
C GLN A 155 -6.35 -23.96 -1.65
N ALA A 156 -6.10 -24.34 -2.90
CA ALA A 156 -6.18 -23.43 -4.03
C ALA A 156 -6.46 -24.20 -5.32
N ALA A 157 -6.97 -23.52 -6.35
CA ALA A 157 -7.24 -24.13 -7.65
C ALA A 157 -5.96 -24.62 -8.36
N SER A 158 -4.80 -24.04 -8.04
CA SER A 158 -3.50 -24.43 -8.60
C SER A 158 -3.13 -25.87 -8.24
N PRO A 159 -2.36 -26.59 -9.09
CA PRO A 159 -1.93 -27.95 -8.80
C PRO A 159 -1.21 -28.08 -7.44
N PRO A 160 -1.38 -29.20 -6.73
CA PRO A 160 -0.66 -29.45 -5.48
C PRO A 160 0.87 -29.29 -5.64
N GLY A 161 1.51 -28.65 -4.68
CA GLY A 161 2.97 -28.47 -4.63
C GLY A 161 3.50 -27.22 -5.35
N ILE A 162 2.64 -26.48 -6.06
CA ILE A 162 3.02 -25.22 -6.74
C ILE A 162 3.00 -24.05 -5.75
N THR A 163 4.04 -23.24 -5.75
CA THR A 163 4.14 -22.00 -5.00
C THR A 163 3.17 -20.97 -5.56
N MET A 164 2.34 -20.43 -4.67
CA MET A 164 1.36 -19.40 -4.97
C MET A 164 1.90 -18.00 -4.70
N LEU A 165 2.58 -17.84 -3.56
CA LEU A 165 3.14 -16.57 -3.12
C LEU A 165 4.21 -16.79 -2.05
N THR A 166 4.94 -15.74 -1.72
CA THR A 166 5.86 -15.67 -0.58
C THR A 166 5.38 -14.69 0.47
N ARG A 167 5.80 -14.90 1.72
CA ARG A 167 5.67 -13.92 2.80
C ARG A 167 7.06 -13.67 3.41
N PRO A 168 7.59 -12.44 3.35
CA PRO A 168 7.09 -11.24 2.66
C PRO A 168 6.92 -11.40 1.13
N PRO A 169 6.11 -10.57 0.45
CA PRO A 169 5.82 -10.71 -0.98
C PRO A 169 7.05 -10.42 -1.85
N ALA A 170 7.05 -10.94 -3.08
CA ALA A 170 8.09 -10.68 -4.07
C ALA A 170 8.35 -9.17 -4.26
N GLY A 171 9.62 -8.80 -4.43
CA GLY A 171 10.08 -7.41 -4.48
C GLY A 171 10.34 -6.74 -3.12
N SER A 172 9.93 -7.35 -2.00
CA SER A 172 10.24 -6.83 -0.66
C SER A 172 11.76 -6.82 -0.42
N LEU A 173 12.30 -5.73 0.13
CA LEU A 173 13.73 -5.60 0.43
C LEU A 173 14.02 -6.13 1.84
N LEU A 174 14.78 -7.22 1.93
CA LEU A 174 15.10 -7.87 3.20
C LEU A 174 16.61 -7.86 3.47
N ALA A 175 16.98 -7.94 4.74
CA ALA A 175 18.38 -8.16 5.12
C ALA A 175 18.86 -9.54 4.64
N PRO A 176 20.16 -9.71 4.36
CA PRO A 176 20.74 -11.03 4.09
C PRO A 176 20.40 -12.05 5.19
N GLY A 177 20.00 -13.26 4.78
CA GLY A 177 19.60 -14.33 5.68
C GLY A 177 18.19 -14.19 6.28
N ALA A 178 17.42 -13.17 5.92
CA ALA A 178 16.05 -13.02 6.40
C ALA A 178 15.14 -14.18 5.98
N ALA A 179 14.22 -14.53 6.87
CA ALA A 179 13.24 -15.61 6.67
C ALA A 179 12.17 -15.24 5.63
N VAL A 180 11.95 -16.13 4.65
CA VAL A 180 10.84 -16.05 3.69
C VAL A 180 10.05 -17.35 3.75
N THR A 181 8.75 -17.24 3.97
CA THR A 181 7.79 -18.35 3.94
C THR A 181 7.30 -18.55 2.51
N VAL A 182 7.33 -19.78 2.04
CA VAL A 182 6.79 -20.17 0.74
C VAL A 182 5.40 -20.76 0.95
N VAL A 183 4.38 -20.19 0.31
CA VAL A 183 3.01 -20.71 0.38
C VAL A 183 2.74 -21.54 -0.87
N VAL A 184 2.47 -22.84 -0.69
CA VAL A 184 2.20 -23.80 -1.78
C VAL A 184 0.75 -24.26 -1.79
N SER A 185 0.25 -24.63 -2.97
CA SER A 185 -1.09 -25.20 -3.12
C SER A 185 -1.15 -26.65 -2.62
N ARG A 186 -2.27 -27.03 -1.99
CA ARG A 186 -2.67 -28.42 -1.71
C ARG A 186 -3.58 -29.02 -2.78
N GLY A 187 -3.84 -28.28 -3.86
CA GLY A 187 -4.84 -28.60 -4.88
C GLY A 187 -6.24 -28.16 -4.51
N ALA A 188 -7.17 -28.27 -5.45
CA ALA A 188 -8.57 -27.92 -5.24
C ALA A 188 -9.19 -28.80 -4.13
N PRO A 189 -10.14 -28.28 -3.33
CA PRO A 189 -10.89 -29.11 -2.40
C PRO A 189 -11.64 -30.19 -3.20
N THR A 190 -11.69 -31.42 -2.68
CA THR A 190 -12.40 -32.53 -3.34
C THR A 190 -13.26 -33.28 -2.34
N ILE A 191 -14.44 -33.71 -2.80
CA ILE A 191 -15.45 -34.45 -2.03
C ILE A 191 -15.56 -35.87 -2.61
N PRO A 192 -15.65 -36.91 -1.77
CA PRO A 192 -15.91 -38.26 -2.25
C PRO A 192 -17.32 -38.37 -2.85
N VAL A 193 -17.42 -38.93 -4.04
CA VAL A 193 -18.71 -39.13 -4.72
C VAL A 193 -19.52 -40.21 -3.99
N PRO A 194 -20.76 -39.93 -3.56
CA PRO A 194 -21.61 -40.91 -2.87
C PRO A 194 -22.05 -42.03 -3.83
N ASP A 195 -22.35 -43.20 -3.26
CA ASP A 195 -23.04 -44.26 -4.00
C ASP A 195 -24.53 -43.94 -4.08
N VAL A 196 -25.04 -43.84 -5.30
CA VAL A 196 -26.45 -43.59 -5.61
C VAL A 196 -27.06 -44.68 -6.49
N LEU A 197 -26.35 -45.79 -6.72
CA LEU A 197 -26.89 -46.92 -7.48
C LEU A 197 -28.09 -47.54 -6.76
N GLY A 198 -29.16 -47.81 -7.52
CA GLY A 198 -30.40 -48.39 -6.98
C GLY A 198 -31.34 -47.39 -6.29
N MET A 199 -30.90 -46.14 -6.06
CA MET A 199 -31.75 -45.09 -5.52
C MET A 199 -32.78 -44.59 -6.55
N SER A 200 -33.87 -43.99 -6.08
CA SER A 200 -34.74 -43.21 -6.96
C SER A 200 -33.99 -41.98 -7.48
N GLN A 201 -34.35 -41.46 -8.65
CA GLN A 201 -33.74 -40.23 -9.19
C GLN A 201 -33.86 -39.05 -8.21
N ALA A 202 -34.96 -38.95 -7.47
CA ALA A 202 -35.18 -37.88 -6.49
C ALA A 202 -34.24 -38.02 -5.29
N ASP A 203 -34.11 -39.23 -4.73
CA ASP A 203 -33.24 -39.48 -3.59
C ASP A 203 -31.77 -39.37 -3.96
N ALA A 204 -31.40 -39.86 -5.15
CA ALA A 204 -30.04 -39.72 -5.68
C ALA A 204 -29.64 -38.26 -5.84
N ARG A 205 -30.54 -37.40 -6.35
CA ARG A 205 -30.31 -35.95 -6.42
C ARG A 205 -30.08 -35.37 -5.03
N THR A 206 -31.00 -35.64 -4.10
CA THR A 206 -30.89 -35.15 -2.72
C THR A 206 -29.59 -35.60 -2.07
N ARG A 207 -29.18 -36.86 -2.28
CA ARG A 207 -27.93 -37.40 -1.74
C ARG A 207 -26.70 -36.72 -2.31
N VAL A 208 -26.64 -36.52 -3.63
CA VAL A 208 -25.52 -35.83 -4.30
C VAL A 208 -25.43 -34.37 -3.82
N GLU A 209 -26.55 -33.67 -3.71
CA GLU A 209 -26.60 -32.28 -3.23
C GLU A 209 -26.23 -32.16 -1.75
N LEU A 210 -26.65 -33.09 -0.89
CA LEU A 210 -26.30 -33.13 0.54
C LEU A 210 -24.80 -33.29 0.78
N GLU A 211 -24.11 -34.04 -0.08
CA GLU A 211 -22.65 -34.17 -0.03
C GLU A 211 -21.93 -32.94 -0.62
N GLY A 212 -22.67 -31.91 -1.06
CA GLY A 212 -22.08 -30.72 -1.67
C GLY A 212 -21.57 -30.95 -3.09
N LEU A 213 -22.14 -31.91 -3.83
CA LEU A 213 -21.86 -32.20 -5.24
C LEU A 213 -23.02 -31.79 -6.13
N GLN A 214 -22.75 -31.47 -7.40
CA GLN A 214 -23.77 -30.98 -8.32
C GLN A 214 -24.21 -32.14 -9.21
N LEU A 215 -25.52 -32.30 -9.36
CA LEU A 215 -26.05 -33.29 -10.28
C LEU A 215 -25.70 -32.88 -11.72
N GLY A 216 -24.92 -33.74 -12.40
CA GLY A 216 -24.60 -33.57 -13.81
C GLY A 216 -25.72 -34.02 -14.75
N THR A 217 -25.36 -34.36 -15.99
CA THR A 217 -26.33 -34.81 -17.01
C THR A 217 -27.00 -36.11 -16.61
N VAL A 218 -28.34 -36.09 -16.53
CA VAL A 218 -29.16 -37.30 -16.33
C VAL A 218 -29.61 -37.84 -17.68
N THR A 219 -29.20 -39.07 -18.01
CA THR A 219 -29.67 -39.77 -19.21
C THR A 219 -30.60 -40.91 -18.83
N ARG A 220 -31.55 -41.24 -19.72
CA ARG A 220 -32.49 -42.34 -19.53
C ARG A 220 -32.14 -43.49 -20.47
N ARG A 221 -32.11 -44.71 -19.96
CA ARG A 221 -31.91 -45.94 -20.73
C ARG A 221 -32.94 -46.99 -20.33
N ARG A 222 -33.41 -47.78 -21.30
CA ARG A 222 -34.22 -48.97 -21.01
C ARG A 222 -33.31 -50.11 -20.55
N THR A 223 -33.62 -50.68 -19.41
CA THR A 223 -32.92 -51.81 -18.79
C THR A 223 -33.95 -52.83 -18.31
N ALA A 224 -33.70 -54.11 -18.54
CA ALA A 224 -34.50 -55.18 -17.97
C ALA A 224 -34.23 -55.29 -16.46
N GLY A 225 -35.29 -55.38 -15.65
CA GLY A 225 -35.16 -55.65 -14.20
C GLY A 225 -34.98 -54.44 -13.28
N ALA A 226 -35.16 -53.21 -13.77
CA ALA A 226 -35.16 -52.00 -12.92
C ALA A 226 -36.51 -51.27 -13.00
N ASN A 227 -36.97 -50.75 -11.87
CA ASN A 227 -38.18 -49.93 -11.83
C ASN A 227 -37.94 -48.60 -12.55
N PRO A 228 -38.97 -48.04 -13.21
CA PRO A 228 -38.88 -46.70 -13.79
C PRO A 228 -38.46 -45.65 -12.75
N GLY A 229 -37.42 -44.88 -13.06
CA GLY A 229 -36.91 -43.82 -12.18
C GLY A 229 -35.79 -44.25 -11.24
N THR A 230 -35.35 -45.51 -11.26
CA THR A 230 -34.19 -46.00 -10.51
C THR A 230 -32.87 -45.66 -11.22
N VAL A 231 -31.86 -45.25 -10.47
CA VAL A 231 -30.49 -45.02 -10.96
C VAL A 231 -29.81 -46.36 -11.21
N VAL A 232 -29.50 -46.65 -12.47
CA VAL A 232 -28.86 -47.92 -12.91
C VAL A 232 -27.36 -47.78 -13.23
N ALA A 233 -26.87 -46.54 -13.31
CA ALA A 233 -25.46 -46.22 -13.53
C ALA A 233 -25.17 -44.82 -13.01
N GLN A 234 -23.94 -44.60 -12.54
CA GLN A 234 -23.45 -43.28 -12.12
C GLN A 234 -22.03 -43.03 -12.65
N LYS A 235 -21.70 -41.77 -12.90
CA LYS A 235 -20.35 -41.32 -13.23
C LYS A 235 -20.14 -39.90 -12.63
N PRO A 236 -19.06 -39.64 -11.87
CA PRO A 236 -17.99 -40.56 -11.47
C PRO A 236 -18.46 -41.75 -10.61
N ALA A 237 -17.62 -42.77 -10.49
CA ALA A 237 -17.91 -43.93 -9.63
C ALA A 237 -17.89 -43.54 -8.15
N ALA A 238 -18.62 -44.29 -7.31
CA ALA A 238 -18.62 -44.07 -5.87
C ALA A 238 -17.17 -44.10 -5.31
N GLY A 239 -16.89 -43.20 -4.37
CA GLY A 239 -15.56 -43.07 -3.76
C GLY A 239 -14.52 -42.32 -4.61
N CYS A 240 -14.80 -42.02 -5.88
CA CYS A 240 -13.96 -41.11 -6.66
C CYS A 240 -14.00 -39.71 -6.04
N ARG A 241 -12.88 -38.99 -6.07
CA ARG A 241 -12.83 -37.59 -5.64
C ARG A 241 -13.35 -36.72 -6.78
N SER A 242 -14.41 -35.97 -6.52
CA SER A 242 -14.93 -34.94 -7.42
C SER A 242 -14.70 -33.58 -6.80
N GLU A 243 -14.58 -32.56 -7.63
CA GLU A 243 -14.72 -31.20 -7.15
C GLU A 243 -16.12 -31.02 -6.55
N PRO A 244 -16.26 -30.28 -5.44
CA PRO A 244 -17.54 -29.86 -4.93
C PRO A 244 -18.41 -29.28 -6.05
N ALA A 245 -19.73 -29.43 -5.96
CA ALA A 245 -20.60 -28.40 -6.51
C ALA A 245 -20.10 -27.05 -6.05
N MET A 246 -20.32 -26.01 -6.85
CA MET A 246 -20.28 -24.64 -6.34
C MET A 246 -21.42 -24.43 -5.31
N THR A 247 -21.33 -25.05 -4.12
CA THR A 247 -22.23 -24.85 -2.99
C THR A 247 -21.51 -24.10 -1.88
N ASN A 248 -22.08 -22.95 -1.50
CA ASN A 248 -22.01 -22.31 -0.18
C ASN A 248 -20.61 -22.14 0.48
N GLY A 249 -19.55 -22.05 -0.30
CA GLY A 249 -18.28 -21.47 0.17
C GLY A 249 -18.40 -19.95 0.30
N ILE A 250 -17.59 -19.36 1.18
CA ILE A 250 -17.39 -17.90 1.16
C ILE A 250 -16.82 -17.56 -0.22
N ARG A 251 -17.48 -16.62 -0.90
CA ARG A 251 -16.96 -16.04 -2.14
C ARG A 251 -16.32 -14.72 -1.84
N ILE A 252 -15.25 -14.42 -2.58
CA ILE A 252 -14.57 -13.13 -2.51
C ILE A 252 -14.79 -12.39 -3.82
N ALA A 253 -15.42 -11.23 -3.73
CA ALA A 253 -15.68 -10.32 -4.84
C ALA A 253 -15.00 -8.97 -4.58
N PRO A 254 -13.71 -8.80 -4.96
CA PRO A 254 -13.01 -7.54 -4.74
C PRO A 254 -13.68 -6.40 -5.52
N SER A 255 -13.97 -5.29 -4.84
CA SER A 255 -14.57 -4.12 -5.50
C SER A 255 -13.53 -3.32 -6.27
N ILE A 256 -13.82 -3.07 -7.54
CA ILE A 256 -13.00 -2.19 -8.39
C ILE A 256 -13.05 -0.72 -7.97
N LEU A 257 -13.92 -0.35 -7.01
CA LEU A 257 -13.92 0.99 -6.42
C LEU A 257 -12.56 1.32 -5.75
N SER A 258 -11.85 0.29 -5.30
CA SER A 258 -10.51 0.38 -4.70
C SER A 258 -9.36 0.28 -5.72
N ALA A 259 -9.68 0.10 -7.00
CA ALA A 259 -8.68 -0.13 -8.04
C ALA A 259 -7.96 1.16 -8.46
N ASP A 260 -6.67 1.03 -8.77
CA ASP A 260 -5.95 2.01 -9.57
C ASP A 260 -6.34 1.83 -11.04
N LEU A 261 -7.25 2.68 -11.50
CA LEU A 261 -7.79 2.60 -12.85
C LEU A 261 -6.73 2.81 -13.94
N THR A 262 -5.58 3.42 -13.63
CA THR A 262 -4.48 3.59 -14.60
C THR A 262 -3.83 2.25 -14.97
N ARG A 263 -4.01 1.23 -14.13
CA ARG A 263 -3.45 -0.12 -14.28
C ARG A 263 -4.50 -1.20 -14.10
N LEU A 264 -5.76 -0.90 -14.43
CA LEU A 264 -6.91 -1.77 -14.18
C LEU A 264 -6.72 -3.19 -14.71
N ALA A 265 -6.20 -3.36 -15.93
CA ALA A 265 -5.94 -4.67 -16.53
C ALA A 265 -5.04 -5.55 -15.65
N GLN A 266 -3.93 -4.98 -15.16
CA GLN A 266 -3.00 -5.69 -14.29
C GLN A 266 -3.62 -5.99 -12.92
N GLN A 267 -4.39 -5.05 -12.35
CA GLN A 267 -5.04 -5.29 -11.06
C GLN A 267 -6.11 -6.38 -11.13
N VAL A 268 -6.89 -6.41 -12.23
CA VAL A 268 -7.85 -7.48 -12.47
C VAL A 268 -7.14 -8.83 -12.56
N GLU A 269 -6.04 -8.92 -13.32
CA GLU A 269 -5.23 -10.14 -13.39
C GLU A 269 -4.72 -10.57 -12.01
N GLN A 270 -4.21 -9.63 -11.21
CA GLN A 270 -3.71 -9.89 -9.85
C GLN A 270 -4.79 -10.45 -8.93
N VAL A 271 -5.99 -9.85 -8.88
CA VAL A 271 -7.05 -10.34 -7.98
C VAL A 271 -7.63 -11.67 -8.46
N VAL A 272 -7.70 -11.88 -9.78
CA VAL A 272 -8.12 -13.18 -10.35
C VAL A 272 -7.11 -14.27 -10.00
N ALA A 273 -5.81 -14.01 -10.17
CA ALA A 273 -4.74 -14.92 -9.76
C ALA A 273 -4.73 -15.15 -8.23
N GLY A 274 -5.11 -14.13 -7.46
CA GLY A 274 -5.29 -14.20 -6.01
C GLY A 274 -6.51 -15.01 -5.56
N GLY A 275 -7.32 -15.52 -6.48
CA GLY A 275 -8.44 -16.40 -6.19
C GLY A 275 -9.80 -15.69 -6.08
N ALA A 276 -9.94 -14.48 -6.63
CA ALA A 276 -11.24 -13.82 -6.71
C ALA A 276 -12.27 -14.71 -7.43
N ASP A 277 -13.43 -14.89 -6.80
CA ASP A 277 -14.54 -15.63 -7.37
C ASP A 277 -15.26 -14.76 -8.40
N TRP A 278 -15.59 -13.53 -8.00
CA TRP A 278 -16.28 -12.51 -8.80
C TRP A 278 -15.49 -11.20 -8.79
N LEU A 279 -15.90 -10.24 -9.63
CA LEU A 279 -15.43 -8.85 -9.57
C LEU A 279 -16.63 -7.96 -9.24
N HIS A 280 -16.51 -7.16 -8.18
CA HIS A 280 -17.59 -6.31 -7.71
C HIS A 280 -17.47 -4.89 -8.28
N VAL A 281 -18.61 -4.32 -8.70
CA VAL A 281 -18.70 -3.05 -9.41
C VAL A 281 -19.78 -2.17 -8.76
N ASP A 282 -19.32 -1.19 -7.99
CA ASP A 282 -20.19 -0.19 -7.33
C ASP A 282 -20.53 0.98 -8.27
N VAL A 283 -21.81 1.10 -8.63
CA VAL A 283 -22.32 2.15 -9.52
C VAL A 283 -23.11 3.17 -8.68
N MET A 284 -22.70 4.43 -8.73
CA MET A 284 -23.26 5.51 -7.92
C MET A 284 -23.62 6.70 -8.80
N ASP A 285 -24.68 7.44 -8.45
CA ASP A 285 -25.26 8.52 -9.29
C ASP A 285 -25.16 9.93 -8.70
N GLY A 286 -24.57 10.11 -7.51
CA GLY A 286 -24.52 11.40 -6.81
C GLY A 286 -25.87 11.88 -6.27
N ARG A 287 -26.94 11.10 -6.38
CA ARG A 287 -28.30 11.46 -5.91
C ARG A 287 -28.80 10.53 -4.81
N PHE A 288 -28.79 9.22 -5.05
CA PHE A 288 -29.13 8.24 -4.01
C PHE A 288 -28.03 8.19 -2.95
N VAL A 289 -26.78 8.31 -3.39
CA VAL A 289 -25.58 8.44 -2.57
C VAL A 289 -24.80 9.68 -2.98
N PRO A 290 -23.98 10.28 -2.11
CA PRO A 290 -23.31 11.56 -2.41
C PRO A 290 -22.20 11.47 -3.47
N ASN A 291 -21.71 10.27 -3.79
CA ASN A 291 -20.58 10.07 -4.70
C ASN A 291 -21.06 9.67 -6.10
N LEU A 292 -20.22 9.91 -7.11
CA LEU A 292 -20.45 9.55 -8.50
C LEU A 292 -19.28 8.67 -8.98
N THR A 293 -19.58 7.47 -9.49
CA THR A 293 -18.56 6.53 -9.96
C THR A 293 -18.59 6.41 -11.49
N PHE A 294 -18.60 5.19 -12.00
CA PHE A 294 -18.62 4.82 -13.40
C PHE A 294 -19.92 4.09 -13.75
N GLY A 295 -20.17 3.81 -15.02
CA GLY A 295 -21.38 3.13 -15.49
C GLY A 295 -21.11 1.82 -16.23
N ALA A 296 -22.04 1.42 -17.10
CA ALA A 296 -21.96 0.19 -17.89
C ALA A 296 -20.69 0.07 -18.76
N ASN A 297 -20.07 1.19 -19.13
CA ASN A 297 -18.78 1.20 -19.84
C ASN A 297 -17.65 0.54 -19.04
N MET A 298 -17.69 0.61 -17.71
CA MET A 298 -16.73 -0.10 -16.86
C MET A 298 -16.96 -1.61 -16.91
N VAL A 299 -18.22 -2.05 -16.92
CA VAL A 299 -18.58 -3.47 -17.05
C VAL A 299 -18.10 -4.02 -18.40
N GLU A 300 -18.27 -3.27 -19.49
CA GLU A 300 -17.75 -3.64 -20.81
C GLU A 300 -16.22 -3.76 -20.83
N ALA A 301 -15.52 -2.85 -20.13
CA ALA A 301 -14.06 -2.89 -20.01
C ALA A 301 -13.62 -4.12 -19.22
N LEU A 302 -14.21 -4.37 -18.05
CA LEU A 302 -13.92 -5.54 -17.23
C LEU A 302 -14.24 -6.85 -17.95
N ARG A 303 -15.30 -6.88 -18.75
CA ARG A 303 -15.65 -8.09 -19.49
C ARG A 303 -14.61 -8.47 -20.54
N LYS A 304 -13.87 -7.50 -21.07
CA LYS A 304 -12.72 -7.75 -21.98
C LYS A 304 -11.48 -8.24 -21.25
N LEU A 305 -11.38 -8.04 -19.94
CA LEU A 305 -10.19 -8.31 -19.13
C LEU A 305 -10.26 -9.63 -18.36
N SER A 306 -11.46 -10.18 -18.17
CA SER A 306 -11.68 -11.39 -17.37
C SER A 306 -12.93 -12.09 -17.87
N ASP A 307 -13.08 -13.38 -17.55
CA ASP A 307 -14.33 -14.16 -17.71
C ASP A 307 -15.07 -14.36 -16.38
N LYS A 308 -14.53 -13.85 -15.27
CA LYS A 308 -15.16 -13.96 -13.94
C LYS A 308 -16.54 -13.28 -13.94
N PRO A 309 -17.51 -13.77 -13.16
CA PRO A 309 -18.79 -13.08 -13.01
C PRO A 309 -18.60 -11.64 -12.53
N LEU A 310 -19.34 -10.72 -13.14
CA LEU A 310 -19.34 -9.30 -12.78
C LEU A 310 -20.57 -9.01 -11.93
N ASP A 311 -20.34 -8.72 -10.66
CA ASP A 311 -21.36 -8.40 -9.69
C ASP A 311 -21.54 -6.89 -9.61
N VAL A 312 -22.69 -6.39 -10.08
CA VAL A 312 -22.94 -4.95 -10.22
C VAL A 312 -23.96 -4.50 -9.18
N HIS A 313 -23.50 -3.64 -8.28
CA HIS A 313 -24.32 -3.03 -7.24
C HIS A 313 -24.68 -1.59 -7.61
N LEU A 314 -25.98 -1.34 -7.81
CA LEU A 314 -26.51 -0.03 -8.18
C LEU A 314 -27.00 0.73 -6.96
N MET A 315 -26.26 1.77 -6.60
CA MET A 315 -26.64 2.83 -5.67
C MET A 315 -27.11 4.05 -6.47
N VAL A 316 -28.21 3.88 -7.20
CA VAL A 316 -28.75 4.94 -8.07
C VAL A 316 -30.27 5.07 -7.92
N VAL A 317 -30.80 6.26 -8.18
CA VAL A 317 -32.24 6.51 -8.31
C VAL A 317 -32.76 5.87 -9.61
N GLU A 318 -33.94 5.23 -9.55
CA GLU A 318 -34.57 4.53 -10.68
C GLU A 318 -33.64 3.46 -11.34
N PRO A 319 -33.11 2.50 -10.55
CA PRO A 319 -32.15 1.51 -11.05
C PRO A 319 -32.71 0.68 -12.21
N GLU A 320 -34.04 0.52 -12.29
CA GLU A 320 -34.72 -0.23 -13.34
C GLU A 320 -34.44 0.29 -14.75
N ARG A 321 -34.11 1.57 -14.90
CA ARG A 321 -33.80 2.17 -16.21
C ARG A 321 -32.49 1.65 -16.80
N TYR A 322 -31.67 1.00 -15.99
CA TYR A 322 -30.33 0.57 -16.37
C TYR A 322 -30.20 -0.95 -16.56
N ILE A 323 -31.23 -1.74 -16.19
CA ILE A 323 -31.19 -3.22 -16.23
C ILE A 323 -30.72 -3.73 -17.60
N ASP A 324 -31.36 -3.27 -18.67
CA ASP A 324 -31.07 -3.71 -20.04
C ASP A 324 -29.64 -3.32 -20.45
N ARG A 325 -29.22 -2.10 -20.12
CA ARG A 325 -27.90 -1.59 -20.50
C ARG A 325 -26.76 -2.33 -19.81
N PHE A 326 -26.94 -2.70 -18.54
CA PHE A 326 -25.94 -3.46 -17.79
C PHE A 326 -25.92 -4.94 -18.19
N ALA A 327 -27.07 -5.53 -18.51
CA ALA A 327 -27.12 -6.86 -19.11
C ALA A 327 -26.33 -6.90 -20.42
N ASP A 328 -26.56 -5.94 -21.32
CA ASP A 328 -25.86 -5.84 -22.61
C ASP A 328 -24.35 -5.58 -22.44
N ALA A 329 -23.95 -4.93 -21.35
CA ALA A 329 -22.55 -4.72 -21.01
C ALA A 329 -21.85 -5.97 -20.45
N GLY A 330 -22.60 -7.03 -20.11
CA GLY A 330 -22.06 -8.30 -19.61
C GLY A 330 -22.09 -8.45 -18.09
N ALA A 331 -22.95 -7.70 -17.38
CA ALA A 331 -23.19 -7.91 -15.96
C ALA A 331 -23.72 -9.34 -15.72
N SER A 332 -23.22 -10.00 -14.67
CA SER A 332 -23.65 -11.35 -14.27
C SER A 332 -24.66 -11.30 -13.14
N VAL A 333 -24.52 -10.34 -12.24
CA VAL A 333 -25.45 -10.05 -11.15
C VAL A 333 -25.83 -8.57 -11.21
N PHE A 334 -27.10 -8.29 -10.97
CA PHE A 334 -27.63 -6.94 -10.86
C PHE A 334 -28.34 -6.78 -9.52
N THR A 335 -27.70 -6.03 -8.63
CA THR A 335 -28.15 -5.80 -7.26
C THR A 335 -28.55 -4.35 -7.08
N PHE A 336 -29.77 -4.08 -6.62
CA PHE A 336 -30.29 -2.71 -6.46
C PHE A 336 -30.97 -2.50 -5.11
N HIS A 337 -31.16 -1.23 -4.74
CA HIS A 337 -31.78 -0.85 -3.47
C HIS A 337 -33.31 -0.72 -3.61
N PRO A 338 -34.11 -1.47 -2.82
CA PRO A 338 -35.57 -1.32 -2.81
C PRO A 338 -36.02 0.07 -2.31
N GLU A 339 -35.17 0.80 -1.57
CA GLU A 339 -35.43 2.17 -1.09
C GLU A 339 -35.74 3.17 -2.21
N VAL A 340 -35.28 2.88 -3.43
CA VAL A 340 -35.48 3.71 -4.63
C VAL A 340 -36.13 2.97 -5.79
N SER A 341 -36.71 1.80 -5.52
CA SER A 341 -37.35 0.97 -6.54
C SER A 341 -38.71 0.43 -6.07
N PRO A 342 -39.81 1.17 -6.28
CA PRO A 342 -41.14 0.82 -5.77
C PRO A 342 -41.71 -0.53 -6.27
N HIS A 343 -41.16 -1.10 -7.35
CA HIS A 343 -41.62 -2.35 -7.96
C HIS A 343 -40.55 -3.44 -7.96
N ALA A 344 -39.87 -3.64 -6.83
CA ALA A 344 -38.75 -4.57 -6.70
C ALA A 344 -38.99 -5.94 -7.35
N GLN A 345 -40.12 -6.61 -7.11
CA GLN A 345 -40.42 -7.92 -7.71
C GLN A 345 -40.44 -7.90 -9.25
N ARG A 346 -41.03 -6.87 -9.86
CA ARG A 346 -41.03 -6.69 -11.32
C ARG A 346 -39.62 -6.58 -11.86
N HIS A 347 -38.76 -5.84 -11.16
CA HIS A 347 -37.38 -5.59 -11.57
C HIS A 347 -36.48 -6.80 -11.37
N LEU A 348 -36.70 -7.59 -10.31
CA LEU A 348 -36.05 -8.89 -10.15
C LEU A 348 -36.35 -9.83 -11.32
N VAL A 349 -37.63 -9.95 -11.72
CA VAL A 349 -38.03 -10.75 -12.88
C VAL A 349 -37.39 -10.23 -14.17
N HIS A 350 -37.34 -8.91 -14.36
CA HIS A 350 -36.69 -8.30 -15.52
C HIS A 350 -35.20 -8.67 -15.59
N CYS A 351 -34.46 -8.53 -14.49
CA CYS A 351 -33.03 -8.91 -14.42
C CYS A 351 -32.83 -10.38 -14.84
N LYS A 352 -33.64 -11.30 -14.30
CA LYS A 352 -33.57 -12.73 -14.65
C LYS A 352 -33.92 -13.01 -16.11
N SER A 353 -34.91 -12.29 -16.67
CA SER A 353 -35.29 -12.43 -18.08
C SER A 353 -34.17 -12.03 -19.04
N ARG A 354 -33.23 -11.19 -18.57
CA ARG A 354 -32.02 -10.77 -19.29
C ARG A 354 -30.82 -11.69 -19.02
N GLY A 355 -31.00 -12.79 -18.29
CA GLY A 355 -29.97 -13.79 -18.00
C GLY A 355 -29.04 -13.43 -16.85
N MET A 356 -29.31 -12.35 -16.11
CA MET A 356 -28.55 -11.98 -14.91
C MET A 356 -29.16 -12.62 -13.66
N MET A 357 -28.34 -12.84 -12.64
CA MET A 357 -28.83 -13.03 -11.28
C MET A 357 -29.39 -11.70 -10.76
N ALA A 358 -30.48 -11.77 -9.99
CA ALA A 358 -31.16 -10.59 -9.47
C ALA A 358 -31.02 -10.49 -7.96
N GLY A 359 -30.54 -9.34 -7.48
CA GLY A 359 -30.30 -9.10 -6.05
C GLY A 359 -30.94 -7.82 -5.51
N LEU A 360 -31.13 -7.80 -4.19
CA LEU A 360 -31.48 -6.59 -3.45
C LEU A 360 -30.40 -6.26 -2.41
N ALA A 361 -30.06 -4.98 -2.29
CA ALA A 361 -29.19 -4.46 -1.24
C ALA A 361 -30.01 -3.70 -0.21
N LEU A 362 -29.67 -3.83 1.08
CA LEU A 362 -30.33 -3.09 2.15
C LEU A 362 -29.37 -2.17 2.86
N ASN A 363 -29.72 -0.89 2.96
CA ASN A 363 -28.95 0.06 3.76
C ASN A 363 -28.93 -0.33 5.26
N PRO A 364 -27.97 0.19 6.04
CA PRO A 364 -27.87 -0.11 7.47
C PRO A 364 -29.15 0.23 8.24
N SER A 365 -29.90 1.26 7.86
CA SER A 365 -31.16 1.66 8.47
C SER A 365 -32.39 0.87 7.98
N THR A 366 -32.30 0.22 6.82
CA THR A 366 -33.47 -0.39 6.17
C THR A 366 -33.83 -1.74 6.79
N PRO A 367 -35.09 -1.98 7.19
CA PRO A 367 -35.47 -3.22 7.84
C PRO A 367 -35.52 -4.41 6.87
N LEU A 368 -35.25 -5.62 7.37
CA LEU A 368 -35.33 -6.86 6.58
C LEU A 368 -36.74 -7.15 6.05
N SER A 369 -37.79 -6.63 6.71
CA SER A 369 -39.16 -6.76 6.24
C SER A 369 -39.38 -6.18 4.84
N MET A 370 -38.51 -5.28 4.38
CA MET A 370 -38.59 -4.73 3.02
C MET A 370 -38.33 -5.77 1.92
N VAL A 371 -37.67 -6.89 2.23
CA VAL A 371 -37.38 -7.97 1.27
C VAL A 371 -38.10 -9.27 1.58
N GLU A 372 -38.82 -9.35 2.70
CA GLU A 372 -39.40 -10.59 3.20
C GLU A 372 -40.36 -11.26 2.20
N GLU A 373 -41.18 -10.47 1.52
CA GLU A 373 -42.17 -10.97 0.56
C GLU A 373 -41.57 -11.41 -0.78
N VAL A 374 -40.33 -11.01 -1.08
CA VAL A 374 -39.65 -11.31 -2.36
C VAL A 374 -38.41 -12.16 -2.19
N VAL A 375 -38.11 -12.62 -0.98
CA VAL A 375 -36.86 -13.33 -0.65
C VAL A 375 -36.67 -14.64 -1.41
N ALA A 376 -37.76 -15.29 -1.82
CA ALA A 376 -37.73 -16.49 -2.66
C ALA A 376 -37.36 -16.19 -4.12
N ASP A 377 -37.58 -14.95 -4.57
CA ASP A 377 -37.24 -14.46 -5.91
C ASP A 377 -35.80 -13.94 -5.99
N LEU A 378 -35.09 -13.80 -4.86
CA LEU A 378 -33.71 -13.31 -4.83
C LEU A 378 -32.71 -14.40 -5.22
N ASP A 379 -31.71 -14.01 -6.02
CA ASP A 379 -30.48 -14.78 -6.22
C ASP A 379 -29.34 -14.24 -5.33
N LEU A 380 -29.46 -12.99 -4.85
CA LEU A 380 -28.52 -12.35 -3.93
C LEU A 380 -29.25 -11.37 -2.98
N LEU A 381 -28.85 -11.36 -1.71
CA LEU A 381 -29.23 -10.36 -0.72
C LEU A 381 -27.96 -9.74 -0.15
N LEU A 382 -27.75 -8.45 -0.39
CA LEU A 382 -26.62 -7.68 0.14
C LEU A 382 -27.05 -6.92 1.39
N ILE A 383 -26.35 -7.14 2.50
CA ILE A 383 -26.53 -6.35 3.72
C ILE A 383 -25.40 -5.33 3.79
N MET A 384 -25.72 -4.05 3.59
CA MET A 384 -24.71 -3.00 3.68
C MET A 384 -24.15 -2.92 5.11
N THR A 385 -22.85 -3.11 5.23
CA THR A 385 -22.12 -3.07 6.52
C THR A 385 -21.52 -1.71 6.84
N VAL A 386 -21.64 -0.77 5.89
CA VAL A 386 -21.31 0.67 5.99
C VAL A 386 -22.41 1.48 5.30
N ASN A 387 -22.42 2.81 5.47
CA ASN A 387 -23.33 3.63 4.69
C ASN A 387 -22.90 3.64 3.21
N PRO A 388 -23.83 3.52 2.25
CA PRO A 388 -23.47 3.48 0.83
C PRO A 388 -22.88 4.83 0.38
N GLY A 389 -21.99 4.79 -0.62
CA GLY A 389 -21.45 5.99 -1.28
C GLY A 389 -19.93 6.16 -1.23
N PHE A 390 -19.21 5.50 -0.31
CA PHE A 390 -17.75 5.61 -0.25
C PHE A 390 -17.08 4.28 0.10
N GLY A 391 -15.91 4.01 -0.50
CA GLY A 391 -15.03 2.93 -0.09
C GLY A 391 -14.24 3.28 1.18
N GLY A 392 -13.66 2.27 1.84
CA GLY A 392 -12.74 2.46 2.97
C GLY A 392 -13.37 2.92 4.29
N GLN A 393 -14.69 2.84 4.41
CA GLN A 393 -15.40 3.22 5.63
C GLN A 393 -15.26 2.16 6.74
N SER A 394 -15.42 2.59 7.99
CA SER A 394 -15.41 1.70 9.15
C SER A 394 -16.67 0.84 9.21
N TYR A 395 -16.47 -0.45 9.43
CA TYR A 395 -17.53 -1.43 9.65
C TYR A 395 -18.51 -1.01 10.75
N ILE A 396 -19.82 -1.14 10.52
CA ILE A 396 -20.88 -0.88 11.50
C ILE A 396 -21.18 -2.18 12.27
N PRO A 397 -20.80 -2.31 13.57
CA PRO A 397 -20.92 -3.59 14.29
C PRO A 397 -22.35 -4.12 14.44
N ALA A 398 -23.35 -3.22 14.48
CA ALA A 398 -24.76 -3.58 14.56
C ALA A 398 -25.25 -4.38 13.34
N SER A 399 -24.54 -4.32 12.21
CA SER A 399 -24.87 -5.07 10.99
C SER A 399 -24.79 -6.58 11.20
N ASN A 400 -23.96 -7.07 12.14
CA ASN A 400 -23.86 -8.50 12.48
C ASN A 400 -25.23 -9.14 12.79
N ASP A 401 -26.06 -8.45 13.56
CA ASP A 401 -27.38 -8.95 13.92
C ASP A 401 -28.33 -8.96 12.71
N LYS A 402 -28.23 -7.98 11.81
CA LYS A 402 -28.99 -7.98 10.56
C LYS A 402 -28.55 -9.11 9.64
N ILE A 403 -27.26 -9.37 9.51
CA ILE A 403 -26.70 -10.47 8.71
C ILE A 403 -27.21 -11.82 9.24
N ARG A 404 -27.17 -12.03 10.56
CA ARG A 404 -27.69 -13.24 11.20
C ARG A 404 -29.18 -13.46 10.88
N ARG A 405 -30.01 -12.43 11.10
CA ARG A 405 -31.45 -12.48 10.80
C ARG A 405 -31.75 -12.67 9.31
N ALA A 406 -30.94 -12.08 8.43
CA ALA A 406 -31.06 -12.27 6.99
C ALA A 406 -30.80 -13.74 6.60
N ARG A 407 -29.75 -14.36 7.17
CA ARG A 407 -29.48 -15.79 6.98
C ARG A 407 -30.63 -16.66 7.48
N GLU A 408 -31.17 -16.34 8.65
CA GLU A 408 -32.33 -17.05 9.21
C GLU A 408 -33.55 -16.94 8.30
N LEU A 409 -33.85 -15.75 7.78
CA LEU A 409 -34.93 -15.50 6.83
C LEU A 409 -34.76 -16.31 5.53
N LEU A 410 -33.56 -16.27 4.94
CA LEU A 410 -33.23 -17.04 3.74
C LEU A 410 -33.45 -18.55 3.96
N ASN A 411 -32.94 -19.07 5.08
CA ASN A 411 -33.09 -20.48 5.44
C ASN A 411 -34.55 -20.87 5.68
N ALA A 412 -35.31 -20.04 6.42
CA ALA A 412 -36.72 -20.29 6.73
C ALA A 412 -37.60 -20.35 5.48
N ARG A 413 -37.22 -19.64 4.42
CA ARG A 413 -37.93 -19.60 3.14
C ARG A 413 -37.34 -20.55 2.10
N GLY A 414 -36.34 -21.35 2.46
CA GLY A 414 -35.65 -22.27 1.54
C GLY A 414 -34.94 -21.57 0.39
N SER A 415 -34.63 -20.27 0.54
CA SER A 415 -33.98 -19.47 -0.49
C SER A 415 -32.53 -19.89 -0.66
N ARG A 416 -32.09 -19.95 -1.92
CA ARG A 416 -30.70 -20.26 -2.30
C ARG A 416 -29.89 -19.00 -2.60
N ALA A 417 -30.42 -17.82 -2.29
CA ALA A 417 -29.74 -16.56 -2.55
C ALA A 417 -28.40 -16.49 -1.82
N PHE A 418 -27.41 -15.88 -2.48
CA PHE A 418 -26.17 -15.49 -1.80
C PHE A 418 -26.48 -14.42 -0.75
N LEU A 419 -25.82 -14.50 0.40
CA LEU A 419 -25.83 -13.43 1.40
C LEU A 419 -24.48 -12.74 1.32
N GLU A 420 -24.49 -11.50 0.91
CA GLU A 420 -23.31 -10.66 0.72
C GLU A 420 -23.21 -9.60 1.83
N VAL A 421 -21.98 -9.16 2.15
CA VAL A 421 -21.66 -8.26 3.27
C VAL A 421 -20.64 -7.19 2.91
#